data_AF-A0A924UJ81-F1
#
_entry.id   AF-A0A924UJ81-F1
#
_cell.length_a   1.000
_cell.length_b   1.000
_cell.length_c   1.000
_cell.angle_alpha   90.00
_cell.angle_beta   90.00
_cell.angle_gamma   90.00
#
_symmetry.space_group_name_H-M   'P 1'
#
loop_
_entity.id
_entity.type
_entity.pdbx_description
1 polymer ?
#
loop_
_entity_poly.entity_id
_entity_poly.type
_entity_poly.pdbx_seq_one_letter_code
_entity_poly.pdbx_strand_id
1 'polypeptide(L)'
;MGLIKQLFYQGDYAQVLAKAYDQTRKINKADMPYILGSLSFLGRTEECQALFDSQKKVLSDEQKSYGHFFLALGWTRRSHYKKAKQHLLQNKALDASAKQKNASIHFLVTQGISFFLYYLGQFEKSQMWSKKSLRAAMKQENIWMKSLSLDLFGNNLVQIGRINEGVGHLQNAVLLAKKIGNQALSHAIETSCLIYLNEYGIGLENSFQELQTKYQLSLQKDNFTRSNLGLELSRQLMVRGQFRAAGTVLEVIAPLIYKAQNRRQEVRLNLRWAELSFLRNELSTALHFIRSGKKSLNFVDQTYEIQLLGIEIKILRKIDGPASTKDLAEKLLVLSKTFHLVKNENILARDYDQVSQKLKSSDDEIHQMLLKASQSPEQARKIIIKTSFFSWLYRFLPIAMGEKYILLNFEQKSMTCIDSNLISHKPGELSSLNYKILCTLAEGFKTKQQLLETIWGYTYDPLRHDSLIYSAFSNLRKTLGEHAGFLETTELGYHLKAQVFDYAVKSKSATAPTLLFKPPTAPISYDRFLKAGLNSRQIQILKYLEQNQFIAVKNTQKLFSISEITANRDLRALYEKNFVLRIGQGRATQYALT
;
A
#
# COMPACT_ATOMS: atom_id res chain seq x y z
N MET A 1 33.53 -17.65 27.59
CA MET A 1 32.44 -16.73 27.99
C MET A 1 31.52 -17.50 28.93
N GLY A 2 31.04 -16.93 30.04
CA GLY A 2 30.12 -17.65 30.93
C GLY A 2 28.82 -18.02 30.21
N LEU A 3 28.24 -19.20 30.52
CA LEU A 3 27.05 -19.75 29.84
C LEU A 3 25.87 -18.77 29.83
N ILE A 4 25.60 -18.11 30.97
CA ILE A 4 24.48 -17.17 31.10
C ILE A 4 24.66 -15.94 30.19
N LYS A 5 25.89 -15.40 30.13
CA LYS A 5 26.24 -14.31 29.20
C LYS A 5 26.05 -14.72 27.74
N GLN A 6 26.39 -15.95 27.40
CA GLN A 6 26.21 -16.50 26.05
C GLN A 6 24.74 -16.59 25.65
N LEU A 7 23.92 -17.24 26.48
CA LEU A 7 22.48 -17.33 26.26
C LEU A 7 21.83 -15.95 26.11
N PHE A 8 22.25 -14.99 26.94
CA PHE A 8 21.75 -13.61 26.84
C PHE A 8 22.08 -12.95 25.50
N TYR A 9 23.33 -13.06 25.03
CA TYR A 9 23.72 -12.50 23.73
C TYR A 9 23.05 -13.21 22.55
N GLN A 10 22.76 -14.51 22.67
CA GLN A 10 21.98 -15.29 21.71
C GLN A 10 20.47 -14.97 21.74
N GLY A 11 20.01 -14.18 22.71
CA GLY A 11 18.60 -13.80 22.82
C GLY A 11 17.72 -14.83 23.53
N ASP A 12 18.31 -15.85 24.15
CA ASP A 12 17.60 -16.91 24.89
C ASP A 12 17.22 -16.46 26.31
N TYR A 13 16.52 -15.32 26.40
CA TYR A 13 16.19 -14.66 27.68
C TYR A 13 15.43 -15.56 28.65
N ALA A 14 14.51 -16.39 28.14
CA ALA A 14 13.77 -17.34 28.98
C ALA A 14 14.68 -18.40 29.61
N GLN A 15 15.68 -18.89 28.87
CA GLN A 15 16.65 -19.86 29.40
C GLN A 15 17.61 -19.22 30.41
N VAL A 16 17.97 -17.95 30.20
CA VAL A 16 18.74 -17.18 31.19
C VAL A 16 18.00 -17.15 32.53
N LEU A 17 16.71 -16.80 32.54
CA LEU A 17 15.93 -16.75 33.76
C LEU A 17 15.72 -18.14 34.38
N ALA A 18 15.36 -19.14 33.57
CA ALA A 18 15.17 -20.50 34.05
C ALA A 18 16.42 -21.04 34.78
N LYS A 19 17.62 -20.79 34.23
CA LYS A 19 18.88 -21.30 34.78
C LYS A 19 19.45 -20.46 35.92
N ALA A 20 19.25 -19.14 35.91
CA ALA A 20 19.98 -18.23 36.81
C ALA A 20 19.09 -17.49 37.83
N TYR A 21 17.76 -17.53 37.69
CA TYR A 21 16.83 -16.75 38.51
C TYR A 21 15.63 -17.56 39.03
N ASP A 22 14.84 -18.19 38.14
CA ASP A 22 13.54 -18.77 38.52
C ASP A 22 13.68 -20.06 39.36
N GLN A 23 14.79 -20.80 39.22
CA GLN A 23 15.02 -22.08 39.90
C GLN A 23 16.05 -22.00 41.03
N THR A 24 16.67 -20.85 41.26
CA THR A 24 17.84 -20.72 42.13
C THR A 24 17.53 -19.92 43.40
N ARG A 25 17.96 -20.42 44.56
CA ARG A 25 17.89 -19.66 45.82
C ARG A 25 19.02 -18.62 45.95
N LYS A 26 20.12 -18.79 45.21
CA LYS A 26 21.30 -17.92 45.28
C LYS A 26 21.70 -17.47 43.88
N ILE A 27 21.60 -16.17 43.63
CA ILE A 27 21.94 -15.55 42.35
C ILE A 27 23.45 -15.26 42.31
N ASN A 28 24.12 -15.68 41.24
CA ASN A 28 25.51 -15.29 40.99
C ASN A 28 25.57 -13.81 40.58
N LYS A 29 26.34 -13.00 41.33
CA LYS A 29 26.47 -11.57 41.07
C LYS A 29 27.01 -11.27 39.67
N ALA A 30 27.89 -12.12 39.12
CA ALA A 30 28.44 -11.93 37.78
C ALA A 30 27.36 -12.01 36.68
N ASP A 31 26.27 -12.73 36.93
CA ASP A 31 25.18 -12.95 35.98
C ASP A 31 24.09 -11.87 36.07
N MET A 32 24.17 -10.97 37.06
CA MET A 32 23.14 -9.96 37.35
C MET A 32 22.76 -9.09 36.13
N PRO A 33 23.69 -8.57 35.32
CA PRO A 33 23.34 -7.79 34.12
C PRO A 33 22.43 -8.56 33.16
N TYR A 34 22.70 -9.85 32.98
CA TYR A 34 22.01 -10.71 32.02
C TYR A 34 20.64 -11.14 32.53
N ILE A 35 20.50 -11.36 33.84
CA ILE A 35 19.21 -11.62 34.50
C ILE A 35 18.32 -10.38 34.39
N LEU A 36 18.84 -9.20 34.78
CA LEU A 36 18.09 -7.94 34.71
C LEU A 36 17.65 -7.61 33.27
N GLY A 37 18.54 -7.81 32.30
CA GLY A 37 18.22 -7.64 30.88
C GLY A 37 17.14 -8.61 30.42
N SER A 38 17.21 -9.88 30.82
CA SER A 38 16.22 -10.90 30.43
C SER A 38 14.85 -10.61 31.03
N LEU A 39 14.77 -10.21 32.30
CA LEU A 39 13.52 -9.75 32.92
C LEU A 39 12.90 -8.56 32.17
N SER A 40 13.73 -7.56 31.81
CA SER A 40 13.29 -6.40 31.01
C SER A 40 12.78 -6.80 29.62
N PHE A 41 13.50 -7.64 28.88
CA PHE A 41 13.11 -8.07 27.53
C PHE A 41 11.87 -8.95 27.50
N LEU A 42 11.62 -9.73 28.56
CA LEU A 42 10.41 -10.55 28.73
C LEU A 42 9.24 -9.77 29.36
N GLY A 43 9.38 -8.47 29.59
CA GLY A 43 8.31 -7.62 30.13
C GLY A 43 8.11 -7.70 31.64
N ARG A 44 8.90 -8.52 32.37
CA ARG A 44 8.93 -8.64 33.85
C ARG A 44 9.64 -7.43 34.50
N THR A 45 9.17 -6.21 34.18
CA THR A 45 9.86 -4.95 34.51
C THR A 45 9.81 -4.64 36.00
N GLU A 46 8.69 -4.93 36.69
CA GLU A 46 8.58 -4.76 38.13
C GLU A 46 9.50 -5.72 38.89
N GLU A 47 9.59 -6.98 38.45
CA GLU A 47 10.52 -7.96 39.03
C GLU A 47 11.97 -7.54 38.81
N CYS A 48 12.28 -7.03 37.60
CA CYS A 48 13.58 -6.43 37.30
C CYS A 48 13.91 -5.30 38.29
N GLN A 49 12.93 -4.41 38.57
CA GLN A 49 13.08 -3.30 39.49
C GLN A 49 13.35 -3.78 40.92
N ALA A 50 12.50 -4.68 41.43
CA ALA A 50 12.62 -5.23 42.78
C ALA A 50 13.96 -5.95 42.98
N LEU A 51 14.36 -6.78 42.01
CA LEU A 51 15.65 -7.46 42.05
C LEU A 51 16.80 -6.45 42.05
N PHE A 52 16.77 -5.47 41.14
CA PHE A 52 17.81 -4.46 41.05
C PHE A 52 17.94 -3.67 42.35
N ASP A 53 16.85 -3.17 42.92
CA ASP A 53 16.88 -2.38 44.15
C ASP A 53 17.42 -3.19 45.35
N SER A 54 17.06 -4.48 45.45
CA SER A 54 17.55 -5.36 46.51
C SER A 54 19.06 -5.63 46.43
N GLN A 55 19.62 -5.65 45.22
CA GLN A 55 21.03 -5.99 44.99
C GLN A 55 21.91 -4.76 44.74
N LYS A 56 21.34 -3.58 44.45
CA LYS A 56 22.06 -2.40 43.95
C LYS A 56 23.28 -2.00 44.79
N LYS A 57 23.19 -2.15 46.11
CA LYS A 57 24.28 -1.79 47.05
C LYS A 57 25.53 -2.66 46.89
N VAL A 58 25.40 -3.89 46.43
CA VAL A 58 26.49 -4.87 46.32
C VAL A 58 26.99 -5.07 44.89
N LEU A 59 26.45 -4.33 43.91
CA LEU A 59 26.85 -4.38 42.51
C LEU A 59 28.02 -3.44 42.21
N SER A 60 28.85 -3.81 41.23
CA SER A 60 29.83 -2.89 40.65
C SER A 60 29.13 -1.77 39.87
N ASP A 61 29.83 -0.67 39.60
CA ASP A 61 29.23 0.46 38.87
C ASP A 61 28.82 0.10 37.44
N GLU A 62 29.57 -0.80 36.79
CA GLU A 62 29.18 -1.34 35.49
C GLU A 62 27.89 -2.16 35.60
N GLN A 63 27.76 -3.04 36.60
CA GLN A 63 26.53 -3.80 36.82
C GLN A 63 25.34 -2.92 37.17
N LYS A 64 25.56 -1.85 37.96
CA LYS A 64 24.54 -0.82 38.23
C LYS A 64 24.12 -0.13 36.93
N SER A 65 25.08 0.17 36.05
CA SER A 65 24.80 0.78 34.75
C SER A 65 23.93 -0.10 33.86
N TYR A 66 24.19 -1.42 33.81
CA TYR A 66 23.33 -2.38 33.12
C TYR A 66 21.91 -2.39 33.70
N GLY A 67 21.78 -2.45 35.03
CA GLY A 67 20.47 -2.43 35.68
C GLY A 67 19.67 -1.16 35.35
N HIS A 68 20.29 0.01 35.46
CA HIS A 68 19.65 1.27 35.08
C HIS A 68 19.29 1.33 33.60
N PHE A 69 20.16 0.85 32.72
CA PHE A 69 19.88 0.79 31.28
C PHE A 69 18.66 -0.09 30.99
N PHE A 70 18.61 -1.33 31.47
CA PHE A 70 17.52 -2.25 31.18
C PHE A 70 16.19 -1.82 31.81
N LEU A 71 16.21 -1.25 33.01
CA LEU A 71 15.02 -0.64 33.61
C LEU A 71 14.54 0.56 32.80
N ALA A 72 15.44 1.41 32.32
CA ALA A 72 15.06 2.51 31.44
C ALA A 72 14.37 2.02 30.16
N LEU A 73 14.89 0.95 29.53
CA LEU A 73 14.25 0.34 28.35
C LEU A 73 12.85 -0.22 28.68
N GLY A 74 12.73 -1.01 29.74
CA GLY A 74 11.48 -1.63 30.17
C GLY A 74 10.41 -0.59 30.47
N TRP A 75 10.74 0.42 31.28
CA TRP A 75 9.82 1.51 31.60
C TRP A 75 9.46 2.36 30.38
N THR A 76 10.38 2.57 29.45
CA THR A 76 10.09 3.30 28.19
C THR A 76 9.09 2.56 27.33
N ARG A 77 9.25 1.23 27.16
CA ARG A 77 8.33 0.39 26.37
C ARG A 77 6.93 0.32 26.97
N ARG A 78 6.82 0.46 28.29
CA ARG A 78 5.55 0.52 29.03
C ARG A 78 5.00 1.93 29.23
N SER A 79 5.56 2.92 28.52
CA SER A 79 5.13 4.31 28.58
C SER A 79 5.25 4.98 29.97
N HIS A 80 6.07 4.45 30.87
CA HIS A 80 6.40 5.04 32.17
C HIS A 80 7.63 5.95 32.07
N TYR A 81 7.53 6.99 31.23
CA TYR A 81 8.67 7.85 30.86
C TYR A 81 9.32 8.57 32.05
N LYS A 82 8.58 8.91 33.10
CA LYS A 82 9.13 9.51 34.32
C LYS A 82 10.12 8.57 35.01
N LYS A 83 9.76 7.29 35.19
CA LYS A 83 10.64 6.26 35.78
C LYS A 83 11.83 5.97 34.88
N ALA A 84 11.60 5.84 33.57
CA ALA A 84 12.68 5.65 32.61
C ALA A 84 13.71 6.78 32.67
N LYS A 85 13.26 8.04 32.67
CA LYS A 85 14.12 9.22 32.80
C LYS A 85 14.92 9.22 34.10
N GLN A 86 14.33 8.82 35.23
CA GLN A 86 15.04 8.72 36.51
C GLN A 86 16.22 7.75 36.42
N HIS A 87 16.03 6.56 35.85
CA HIS A 87 17.14 5.61 35.68
C HIS A 87 18.20 6.10 34.69
N LEU A 88 17.82 6.79 33.61
CA LEU A 88 18.79 7.38 32.69
C LEU A 88 19.64 8.47 33.35
N LEU A 89 19.04 9.30 34.22
CA LEU A 89 19.78 10.30 34.99
C LEU A 89 20.74 9.65 35.99
N GLN A 90 20.30 8.61 36.69
CA GLN A 90 21.15 7.82 37.59
C GLN A 90 22.31 7.16 36.83
N ASN A 91 22.05 6.60 35.65
CA ASN A 91 23.08 5.98 34.83
C ASN A 91 24.09 7.01 34.32
N LYS A 92 23.61 8.18 33.87
CA LYS A 92 24.46 9.29 33.44
C LYS A 92 25.36 9.80 34.58
N ALA A 93 24.85 9.85 35.80
CA ALA A 93 25.65 10.22 36.97
C ALA A 93 26.79 9.21 37.24
N LEU A 94 26.53 7.90 37.07
CA LEU A 94 27.57 6.87 37.17
C LEU A 94 28.69 7.08 36.14
N ASP A 95 28.34 7.30 34.86
CA ASP A 95 29.31 7.59 33.79
C ASP A 95 30.17 8.83 34.09
N ALA A 96 29.56 9.87 34.65
CA ALA A 96 30.26 11.10 35.02
C ALA A 96 31.19 10.92 36.23
N SER A 97 30.82 10.07 37.20
CA SER A 97 31.61 9.80 38.41
C SER A 97 32.74 8.77 38.21
N ALA A 98 32.78 8.08 37.07
CA ALA A 98 33.76 7.05 36.80
C ALA A 98 35.16 7.66 36.66
N LYS A 99 36.07 7.33 37.60
CA LYS A 99 37.47 7.81 37.63
C LYS A 99 38.22 7.56 36.30
N GLN A 100 37.93 6.43 35.66
CA GLN A 100 38.40 6.10 34.31
C GLN A 100 37.19 5.97 33.39
N LYS A 101 37.28 6.52 32.18
CA LYS A 101 36.21 6.43 31.17
C LYS A 101 35.98 4.97 30.78
N ASN A 102 35.05 4.31 31.46
CA ASN A 102 34.62 2.95 31.13
C ASN A 102 33.69 3.01 29.92
N ALA A 103 34.16 2.51 28.77
CA ALA A 103 33.39 2.64 27.53
C ALA A 103 32.13 1.74 27.50
N SER A 104 32.03 0.70 28.35
CA SER A 104 30.81 -0.10 28.55
C SER A 104 29.71 0.73 29.23
N ILE A 105 30.05 1.44 30.32
CA ILE A 105 29.12 2.37 31.00
C ILE A 105 28.69 3.49 30.04
N HIS A 106 29.65 4.08 29.34
CA HIS A 106 29.37 5.14 28.36
C HIS A 106 28.44 4.66 27.23
N PHE A 107 28.65 3.43 26.73
CA PHE A 107 27.75 2.80 25.76
C PHE A 107 26.32 2.69 26.32
N LEU A 108 26.15 2.15 27.52
CA LEU A 108 24.84 1.92 28.14
C LEU A 108 24.07 3.23 28.36
N VAL A 109 24.76 4.28 28.80
CA VAL A 109 24.17 5.62 28.96
C VAL A 109 23.74 6.20 27.61
N THR A 110 24.64 6.23 26.64
CA THR A 110 24.37 6.85 25.33
C THR A 110 23.30 6.08 24.55
N GLN A 111 23.32 4.74 24.59
CA GLN A 111 22.29 3.88 23.99
C GLN A 111 20.94 4.09 24.66
N GLY A 112 20.89 4.11 26.01
CA GLY A 112 19.65 4.29 26.76
C GLY A 112 19.00 5.64 26.51
N ILE A 113 19.80 6.72 26.49
CA ILE A 113 19.32 8.07 26.17
C ILE A 113 18.81 8.13 24.73
N SER A 114 19.55 7.55 23.77
CA SER A 114 19.12 7.49 22.37
C SER A 114 17.78 6.76 22.24
N PHE A 115 17.63 5.59 22.86
CA PHE A 115 16.40 4.80 22.79
C PHE A 115 15.20 5.57 23.37
N PHE A 116 15.39 6.23 24.52
CA PHE A 116 14.36 7.05 25.13
C PHE A 116 13.94 8.21 24.22
N LEU A 117 14.91 8.93 23.64
CA LEU A 117 14.64 10.04 22.71
C LEU A 117 13.95 9.58 21.43
N TYR A 118 14.30 8.40 20.90
CA TYR A 118 13.59 7.78 19.77
C TYR A 118 12.11 7.58 20.11
N TYR A 119 11.81 7.06 21.30
CA TYR A 119 10.44 6.89 21.76
C TYR A 119 9.71 8.21 21.99
N LEU A 120 10.41 9.30 22.28
CA LEU A 120 9.84 10.65 22.35
C LEU A 120 9.67 11.31 20.98
N GLY A 121 10.01 10.64 19.88
CA GLY A 121 9.98 11.22 18.53
C GLY A 121 11.09 12.24 18.26
N GLN A 122 12.07 12.39 19.15
CA GLN A 122 13.17 13.36 18.99
C GLN A 122 14.31 12.74 18.18
N PHE A 123 14.04 12.36 16.93
CA PHE A 123 14.90 11.51 16.11
C PHE A 123 16.28 12.10 15.84
N GLU A 124 16.39 13.41 15.58
CA GLU A 124 17.71 14.05 15.38
C GLU A 124 18.58 13.98 16.63
N LYS A 125 18.01 14.29 17.81
CA LYS A 125 18.74 14.18 19.08
C LYS A 125 19.10 12.72 19.36
N SER A 126 18.16 11.82 19.14
CA SER A 126 18.36 10.38 19.26
C SER A 126 19.49 9.88 18.33
N GLN A 127 19.57 10.37 17.10
CA GLN A 127 20.62 10.06 16.13
C GLN A 127 22.00 10.49 16.64
N MET A 128 22.11 11.69 17.21
CA MET A 128 23.36 12.17 17.80
C MET A 128 23.84 11.26 18.94
N TRP A 129 22.93 10.79 19.80
CA TRP A 129 23.25 9.89 20.91
C TRP A 129 23.57 8.47 20.45
N SER A 130 22.85 7.92 19.46
CA SER A 130 23.15 6.59 18.91
C SER A 130 24.51 6.57 18.20
N LYS A 131 24.92 7.67 17.55
CA LYS A 131 26.28 7.79 17.00
C LYS A 131 27.36 7.74 18.08
N LYS A 132 27.12 8.35 19.25
CA LYS A 132 28.04 8.25 20.41
C LYS A 132 28.09 6.82 20.95
N SER A 133 26.92 6.16 21.05
CA SER A 133 26.82 4.76 21.45
C SER A 133 27.61 3.84 20.51
N LEU A 134 27.46 4.01 19.19
CA LEU A 134 28.20 3.21 18.20
C LEU A 134 29.72 3.35 18.37
N ARG A 135 30.22 4.58 18.60
CA ARG A 135 31.65 4.81 18.88
C ARG A 135 32.10 4.11 20.17
N ALA A 136 31.28 4.11 21.20
CA ALA A 136 31.57 3.41 22.45
C ALA A 136 31.60 1.87 22.25
N ALA A 137 30.62 1.33 21.52
CA ALA A 137 30.55 -0.09 21.15
C ALA A 137 31.76 -0.53 20.30
N MET A 138 32.25 0.34 19.41
CA MET A 138 33.45 0.09 18.63
C MET A 138 34.69 -0.05 19.51
N LYS A 139 34.88 0.85 20.48
CA LYS A 139 36.00 0.80 21.43
C LYS A 139 35.99 -0.41 22.35
N GLN A 140 34.81 -0.97 22.65
CA GLN A 140 34.67 -2.17 23.47
C GLN A 140 34.84 -3.47 22.68
N GLU A 141 34.92 -3.39 21.35
CA GLU A 141 34.96 -4.54 20.44
C GLU A 141 33.81 -5.55 20.64
N ASN A 142 32.73 -5.15 21.33
CA ASN A 142 31.62 -6.02 21.67
C ASN A 142 30.58 -6.05 20.52
N ILE A 143 30.44 -7.22 19.89
CA ILE A 143 29.56 -7.42 18.72
C ILE A 143 28.09 -7.17 19.07
N TRP A 144 27.63 -7.59 20.26
CA TRP A 144 26.25 -7.38 20.71
C TRP A 144 25.94 -5.88 20.86
N MET A 145 26.86 -5.13 21.47
CA MET A 145 26.73 -3.66 21.59
C MET A 145 26.70 -2.98 20.22
N LYS A 146 27.59 -3.39 19.30
CA LYS A 146 27.64 -2.86 17.93
C LYS A 146 26.33 -3.10 17.18
N SER A 147 25.76 -4.30 17.29
CA SER A 147 24.48 -4.65 16.66
C SER A 147 23.35 -3.74 17.17
N LEU A 148 23.22 -3.56 18.50
CA LEU A 148 22.18 -2.69 19.08
C LEU A 148 22.35 -1.20 18.72
N SER A 149 23.58 -0.69 18.66
CA SER A 149 23.81 0.70 18.23
C SER A 149 23.44 0.89 16.77
N LEU A 150 23.82 -0.05 15.89
CA LEU A 150 23.53 0.03 14.46
C LEU A 150 22.02 -0.07 14.19
N ASP A 151 21.32 -0.94 14.90
CA ASP A 151 19.85 -1.04 14.84
C ASP A 151 19.19 0.31 15.16
N LEU A 152 19.50 0.89 16.32
CA LEU A 152 18.92 2.15 16.73
C LEU A 152 19.35 3.32 15.82
N PHE A 153 20.62 3.35 15.40
CA PHE A 153 21.13 4.38 14.50
C PHE A 153 20.44 4.33 13.13
N GLY A 154 20.30 3.12 12.55
CA GLY A 154 19.60 2.91 11.29
C GLY A 154 18.14 3.35 11.36
N ASN A 155 17.42 2.97 12.42
CA ASN A 155 16.04 3.43 12.64
C ASN A 155 15.95 4.96 12.73
N ASN A 156 16.86 5.63 13.45
CA ASN A 156 16.88 7.09 13.52
C ASN A 156 17.10 7.73 12.14
N LEU A 157 18.04 7.21 11.34
CA LEU A 157 18.33 7.71 10.00
C LEU A 157 17.12 7.63 9.08
N VAL A 158 16.38 6.52 9.13
CA VAL A 158 15.13 6.37 8.36
C VAL A 158 14.11 7.43 8.77
N GLN A 159 13.90 7.65 10.08
CA GLN A 159 12.91 8.62 10.57
C GLN A 159 13.24 10.07 10.19
N ILE A 160 14.53 10.41 10.06
CA ILE A 160 14.98 11.73 9.58
C ILE A 160 15.14 11.79 8.05
N GLY A 161 14.65 10.78 7.31
CA GLY A 161 14.59 10.78 5.85
C GLY A 161 15.82 10.29 5.11
N ARG A 162 16.86 9.76 5.78
CA ARG A 162 18.04 9.11 5.17
C ARG A 162 17.79 7.61 5.07
N ILE A 163 16.83 7.22 4.23
CA ILE A 163 16.21 5.89 4.26
C ILE A 163 17.20 4.82 3.80
N ASN A 164 17.89 5.03 2.67
CA ASN A 164 18.83 4.04 2.12
C ASN A 164 20.00 3.75 3.06
N GLU A 165 20.61 4.81 3.60
CA GLU A 165 21.69 4.68 4.58
C GLU A 165 21.22 4.03 5.88
N GLY A 166 20.02 4.42 6.36
CA GLY A 166 19.40 3.80 7.52
C GLY A 166 19.22 2.30 7.34
N VAL A 167 18.65 1.86 6.21
CA VAL A 167 18.50 0.45 5.86
C VAL A 167 19.86 -0.26 5.77
N GLY A 168 20.89 0.37 5.20
CA GLY A 168 22.24 -0.18 5.16
C GLY A 168 22.83 -0.45 6.56
N HIS A 169 22.60 0.46 7.52
CA HIS A 169 22.99 0.23 8.92
C HIS A 169 22.20 -0.89 9.59
N LEU A 170 20.89 -1.01 9.31
CA LEU A 170 20.07 -2.11 9.81
C LEU A 170 20.54 -3.46 9.25
N GLN A 171 20.86 -3.55 7.96
CA GLN A 171 21.41 -4.77 7.34
C GLN A 171 22.74 -5.18 8.00
N ASN A 172 23.62 -4.23 8.29
CA ASN A 172 24.84 -4.50 9.05
C ASN A 172 24.52 -5.00 10.48
N ALA A 173 23.51 -4.43 11.13
CA ALA A 173 23.07 -4.90 12.45
C ALA A 173 22.55 -6.35 12.41
N VAL A 174 21.83 -6.74 11.35
CA VAL A 174 21.38 -8.13 11.10
C VAL A 174 22.56 -9.07 10.98
N LEU A 175 23.59 -8.72 10.18
CA LEU A 175 24.78 -9.56 10.02
C LEU A 175 25.48 -9.81 11.36
N LEU A 176 25.62 -8.76 12.19
CA LEU A 176 26.20 -8.90 13.52
C LEU A 176 25.33 -9.72 14.48
N ALA A 177 24.00 -9.56 14.43
CA ALA A 177 23.06 -10.34 15.23
C ALA A 177 23.12 -11.84 14.87
N LYS A 178 23.15 -12.17 13.58
CA LYS A 178 23.35 -13.55 13.10
C LYS A 178 24.68 -14.13 13.55
N LYS A 179 25.76 -13.33 13.49
CA LYS A 179 27.11 -13.75 13.93
C LYS A 179 27.16 -14.15 15.41
N ILE A 180 26.36 -13.53 16.28
CA ILE A 180 26.27 -13.89 17.71
C ILE A 180 25.18 -14.92 18.01
N GLY A 181 24.51 -15.46 16.98
CA GLY A 181 23.42 -16.43 17.12
C GLY A 181 22.10 -15.84 17.62
N ASN A 182 21.92 -14.51 17.58
CA ASN A 182 20.70 -13.87 18.06
C ASN A 182 19.63 -13.78 16.97
N GLN A 183 18.85 -14.86 16.85
CA GLN A 183 17.80 -14.98 15.82
C GLN A 183 16.61 -14.05 16.08
N ALA A 184 16.27 -13.80 17.34
CA ALA A 184 15.17 -12.90 17.67
C ALA A 184 15.49 -11.46 17.24
N LEU A 185 16.70 -10.98 17.55
CA LEU A 185 17.15 -9.65 17.16
C LEU A 185 17.31 -9.52 15.65
N SER A 186 17.94 -10.49 14.99
CA SER A 186 18.11 -10.46 13.53
C SER A 186 16.75 -10.40 12.83
N HIS A 187 15.80 -11.24 13.23
CA HIS A 187 14.46 -11.28 12.64
C HIS A 187 13.68 -9.97 12.86
N ALA A 188 13.77 -9.38 14.05
CA ALA A 188 13.14 -8.09 14.35
C ALA A 188 13.71 -6.94 13.50
N ILE A 189 15.03 -6.92 13.29
CA ILE A 189 15.69 -5.90 12.46
C ILE A 189 15.34 -6.11 10.98
N GLU A 190 15.39 -7.34 10.47
CA GLU A 190 14.97 -7.67 9.10
C GLU A 190 13.51 -7.28 8.84
N THR A 191 12.64 -7.45 9.82
CA THR A 191 11.23 -7.02 9.74
C THR A 191 11.14 -5.50 9.64
N SER A 192 11.91 -4.76 10.44
CA SER A 192 11.98 -3.30 10.34
C SER A 192 12.47 -2.84 8.96
N CYS A 193 13.52 -3.47 8.41
CA CYS A 193 13.98 -3.21 7.04
C CYS A 193 12.86 -3.39 6.03
N LEU A 194 12.19 -4.54 6.06
CA LEU A 194 11.13 -4.88 5.11
C LEU A 194 9.95 -3.90 5.19
N ILE A 195 9.58 -3.49 6.41
CA ILE A 195 8.55 -2.46 6.62
C ILE A 195 9.00 -1.14 6.00
N TYR A 196 10.23 -0.68 6.23
CA TYR A 196 10.71 0.59 5.67
C TYR A 196 10.82 0.57 4.15
N LEU A 197 11.29 -0.53 3.54
CA LEU A 197 11.33 -0.68 2.09
C LEU A 197 9.93 -0.52 1.48
N ASN A 198 8.92 -1.16 2.08
CA ASN A 198 7.53 -1.03 1.66
C ASN A 198 6.96 0.37 1.96
N GLU A 199 7.29 0.94 3.12
CA GLU A 199 6.82 2.25 3.58
C GLU A 199 7.22 3.38 2.63
N TYR A 200 8.46 3.35 2.16
CA TYR A 200 9.06 4.37 1.31
C TYR A 200 9.14 4.00 -0.17
N GLY A 201 8.61 2.83 -0.53
CA GLY A 201 8.46 2.40 -1.91
C GLY A 201 9.74 1.95 -2.59
N ILE A 202 10.73 1.50 -1.83
CA ILE A 202 12.01 1.01 -2.33
C ILE A 202 11.84 -0.46 -2.73
N GLY A 203 12.15 -0.78 -3.99
CA GLY A 203 12.12 -2.16 -4.50
C GLY A 203 10.73 -2.82 -4.45
N LEU A 204 9.67 -2.06 -4.74
CA LEU A 204 8.25 -2.39 -4.49
C LEU A 204 7.78 -3.80 -4.88
N GLU A 205 8.19 -4.31 -6.04
CA GLU A 205 7.71 -5.63 -6.50
C GLU A 205 8.21 -6.74 -5.58
N ASN A 206 9.52 -6.78 -5.35
CA ASN A 206 10.16 -7.78 -4.49
C ASN A 206 9.79 -7.58 -3.02
N SER A 207 9.80 -6.33 -2.54
CA SER A 207 9.56 -6.05 -1.11
C SER A 207 8.11 -6.32 -0.69
N PHE A 208 7.13 -6.15 -1.58
CA PHE A 208 5.74 -6.50 -1.28
C PHE A 208 5.52 -8.03 -1.21
N GLN A 209 6.09 -8.78 -2.16
CA GLN A 209 6.00 -10.25 -2.15
C GLN A 209 6.70 -10.84 -0.92
N GLU A 210 7.87 -10.30 -0.56
CA GLU A 210 8.58 -10.68 0.66
C GLU A 210 7.76 -10.36 1.91
N LEU A 211 7.09 -9.20 1.96
CA LEU A 211 6.20 -8.81 3.07
C LEU A 211 5.03 -9.79 3.23
N GLN A 212 4.38 -10.17 2.14
CA GLN A 212 3.31 -11.17 2.14
C GLN A 212 3.81 -12.53 2.65
N THR A 213 4.94 -13.00 2.11
CA THR A 213 5.54 -14.28 2.49
C THR A 213 5.92 -14.28 3.97
N LYS A 214 6.58 -13.22 4.45
CA LYS A 214 7.00 -13.11 5.85
C LYS A 214 5.80 -13.01 6.80
N TYR A 215 4.74 -12.31 6.41
CA TYR A 215 3.49 -12.28 7.17
C TYR A 215 2.86 -13.68 7.29
N GLN A 216 2.78 -14.43 6.18
CA GLN A 216 2.23 -15.79 6.17
C GLN A 216 3.07 -16.78 6.99
N LEU A 217 4.40 -16.68 6.91
CA LEU A 217 5.33 -17.54 7.66
C LEU A 217 5.47 -17.15 9.14
N SER A 218 5.07 -15.92 9.52
CA SER A 218 5.17 -15.48 10.91
C SER A 218 4.29 -16.34 11.83
N LEU A 219 4.96 -17.17 12.63
CA LEU A 219 4.33 -18.09 13.58
C LEU A 219 3.47 -17.32 14.59
N GLN A 220 2.43 -17.98 15.12
CA GLN A 220 1.58 -17.42 16.18
C GLN A 220 2.33 -17.05 17.48
N LYS A 221 3.61 -17.45 17.63
CA LYS A 221 4.40 -17.18 18.84
C LYS A 221 5.00 -15.77 18.87
N ASP A 222 5.25 -15.14 17.72
CA ASP A 222 5.76 -13.75 17.64
C ASP A 222 4.66 -12.77 17.25
N ASN A 223 3.77 -12.52 18.21
CA ASN A 223 2.61 -11.63 18.01
C ASN A 223 3.02 -10.19 17.66
N PHE A 224 4.14 -9.71 18.20
CA PHE A 224 4.58 -8.33 17.99
C PHE A 224 5.02 -8.12 16.55
N THR A 225 5.89 -9.00 16.03
CA THR A 225 6.37 -8.94 14.65
C THR A 225 5.23 -9.17 13.66
N ARG A 226 4.40 -10.19 13.89
CA ARG A 226 3.23 -10.47 13.04
C ARG A 226 2.26 -9.29 12.96
N SER A 227 2.00 -8.63 14.08
CA SER A 227 1.15 -7.44 14.11
C SER A 227 1.74 -6.29 13.30
N ASN A 228 3.05 -6.03 13.41
CA ASN A 228 3.70 -4.98 12.62
C ASN A 228 3.73 -5.29 11.12
N LEU A 229 3.98 -6.55 10.74
CA LEU A 229 3.90 -6.99 9.34
C LEU A 229 2.47 -6.85 8.80
N GLY A 230 1.45 -7.27 9.57
CA GLY A 230 0.06 -7.14 9.16
C GLY A 230 -0.40 -5.68 9.02
N LEU A 231 0.04 -4.78 9.90
CA LEU A 231 -0.25 -3.34 9.82
C LEU A 231 0.34 -2.68 8.56
N GLU A 232 1.50 -3.13 8.09
CA GLU A 232 2.10 -2.63 6.84
C GLU A 232 1.52 -3.34 5.63
N LEU A 233 1.27 -4.65 5.71
CA LEU A 233 0.63 -5.42 4.64
C LEU A 233 -0.76 -4.86 4.32
N SER A 234 -1.59 -4.59 5.34
CA SER A 234 -2.90 -3.97 5.13
C SER A 234 -2.79 -2.61 4.43
N ARG A 235 -1.79 -1.80 4.78
CA ARG A 235 -1.51 -0.53 4.09
C ARG A 235 -1.16 -0.72 2.62
N GLN A 236 -0.30 -1.68 2.31
CA GLN A 236 0.06 -2.01 0.93
C GLN A 236 -1.16 -2.50 0.15
N LEU A 237 -1.96 -3.40 0.73
CA LEU A 237 -3.19 -3.90 0.14
C LEU A 237 -4.17 -2.75 -0.14
N MET A 238 -4.34 -1.81 0.80
CA MET A 238 -5.16 -0.61 0.60
C MET A 238 -4.67 0.24 -0.58
N VAL A 239 -3.37 0.55 -0.64
CA VAL A 239 -2.83 1.40 -1.73
C VAL A 239 -2.96 0.72 -3.10
N ARG A 240 -2.95 -0.62 -3.11
CA ARG A 240 -3.17 -1.47 -4.29
C ARG A 240 -4.64 -1.68 -4.65
N GLY A 241 -5.57 -1.10 -3.89
CA GLY A 241 -7.01 -1.24 -4.13
C GLY A 241 -7.61 -2.56 -3.66
N GLN A 242 -6.90 -3.36 -2.86
CA GLN A 242 -7.37 -4.64 -2.32
C GLN A 242 -8.01 -4.46 -0.92
N PHE A 243 -9.08 -3.66 -0.85
CA PHE A 243 -9.67 -3.20 0.41
C PHE A 243 -10.23 -4.35 1.27
N ARG A 244 -10.90 -5.33 0.64
CA ARG A 244 -11.40 -6.52 1.35
C ARG A 244 -10.27 -7.30 2.03
N ALA A 245 -9.21 -7.59 1.28
CA ALA A 245 -8.05 -8.31 1.82
C ALA A 245 -7.35 -7.54 2.93
N ALA A 246 -7.25 -6.21 2.81
CA ALA A 246 -6.73 -5.36 3.88
C ALA A 246 -7.54 -5.49 5.16
N GLY A 247 -8.88 -5.46 5.07
CA GLY A 247 -9.79 -5.66 6.20
C GLY A 247 -9.58 -7.02 6.89
N THR A 248 -9.49 -8.11 6.12
CA THR A 248 -9.21 -9.44 6.67
C THR A 248 -7.87 -9.50 7.42
N VAL A 249 -6.81 -8.87 6.91
CA VAL A 249 -5.53 -8.80 7.62
C VAL A 249 -5.68 -8.05 8.94
N LEU A 250 -6.41 -6.92 8.95
CA LEU A 250 -6.65 -6.13 10.16
C LEU A 250 -7.45 -6.90 11.22
N GLU A 251 -8.49 -7.63 10.82
CA GLU A 251 -9.29 -8.51 11.69
C GLU A 251 -8.43 -9.58 12.36
N VAL A 252 -7.50 -10.19 11.60
CA VAL A 252 -6.60 -11.24 12.12
C VAL A 252 -5.61 -10.69 13.16
N ILE A 253 -5.06 -9.49 12.96
CA ILE A 253 -4.05 -8.94 13.87
C ILE A 253 -4.65 -8.17 15.05
N ALA A 254 -5.90 -7.71 14.97
CA ALA A 254 -6.52 -6.92 16.04
C ALA A 254 -6.52 -7.63 17.40
N PRO A 255 -6.94 -8.91 17.53
CA PRO A 255 -6.88 -9.63 18.81
C PRO A 255 -5.46 -9.74 19.37
N LEU A 256 -4.45 -9.89 18.51
CA LEU A 256 -3.04 -9.99 18.91
C LEU A 256 -2.56 -8.68 19.54
N ILE A 257 -2.90 -7.55 18.92
CA ILE A 257 -2.54 -6.20 19.39
C ILE A 257 -3.21 -5.90 20.73
N TYR A 258 -4.52 -6.16 20.85
CA TYR A 258 -5.25 -5.92 22.10
C TYR A 258 -4.74 -6.81 23.24
N LYS A 259 -4.47 -8.09 22.97
CA LYS A 259 -3.89 -9.01 23.96
C LYS A 259 -2.51 -8.56 24.44
N ALA A 260 -1.70 -7.99 23.55
CA ALA A 260 -0.36 -7.49 23.89
C ALA A 260 -0.38 -6.16 24.65
N GLN A 261 -1.53 -5.48 24.74
CA GLN A 261 -1.70 -4.16 25.38
C GLN A 261 -0.69 -3.12 24.89
N ASN A 262 -0.28 -3.21 23.61
CA ASN A 262 0.66 -2.28 23.03
C ASN A 262 -0.08 -1.07 22.45
N ARG A 263 -0.13 0.02 23.22
CA ARG A 263 -0.83 1.27 22.86
C ARG A 263 -0.44 1.82 21.49
N ARG A 264 0.83 1.73 21.09
CA ARG A 264 1.28 2.26 19.78
C ARG A 264 0.80 1.41 18.62
N GLN A 265 0.79 0.09 18.78
CA GLN A 265 0.19 -0.79 17.78
C GLN A 265 -1.33 -0.59 17.71
N GLU A 266 -1.99 -0.34 18.84
CA GLU A 266 -3.41 0.00 18.89
C GLU A 266 -3.72 1.32 18.14
N VAL A 267 -2.90 2.37 18.34
CA VAL A 267 -3.04 3.62 17.58
C VAL A 267 -2.89 3.37 16.07
N ARG A 268 -1.88 2.59 15.66
CA ARG A 268 -1.67 2.24 14.24
C ARG A 268 -2.81 1.39 13.68
N LEU A 269 -3.34 0.45 14.44
CA LEU A 269 -4.49 -0.38 14.06
C LEU A 269 -5.71 0.49 13.77
N ASN A 270 -6.05 1.39 14.69
CA ASN A 270 -7.13 2.35 14.52
C ASN A 270 -6.90 3.27 13.32
N LEU A 271 -5.67 3.73 13.10
CA LEU A 271 -5.33 4.52 11.91
C LEU A 271 -5.58 3.73 10.61
N ARG A 272 -5.20 2.46 10.54
CA ARG A 272 -5.43 1.62 9.34
C ARG A 272 -6.92 1.34 9.11
N TRP A 273 -7.70 1.09 10.16
CA TRP A 273 -9.14 0.98 10.04
C TRP A 273 -9.80 2.28 9.58
N ALA A 274 -9.32 3.43 10.06
CA ALA A 274 -9.80 4.74 9.61
C ALA A 274 -9.50 4.99 8.13
N GLU A 275 -8.28 4.67 7.67
CA GLU A 275 -7.88 4.78 6.26
C GLU A 275 -8.73 3.88 5.35
N LEU A 276 -8.94 2.61 5.76
CA LEU A 276 -9.78 1.67 5.03
C LEU A 276 -11.22 2.18 4.91
N SER A 277 -11.80 2.61 6.03
CA SER A 277 -13.17 3.16 6.08
C SER A 277 -13.29 4.42 5.23
N PHE A 278 -12.28 5.29 5.25
CA PHE A 278 -12.24 6.49 4.41
C PHE A 278 -12.21 6.16 2.92
N LEU A 279 -11.41 5.18 2.50
CA LEU A 279 -11.35 4.71 1.10
C LEU A 279 -12.66 4.07 0.63
N ARG A 280 -13.45 3.53 1.57
CA ARG A 280 -14.80 3.00 1.36
C ARG A 280 -15.91 4.04 1.42
N ASN A 281 -15.56 5.30 1.68
CA ASN A 281 -16.51 6.39 1.91
C ASN A 281 -17.40 6.19 3.16
N GLU A 282 -16.96 5.39 4.12
CA GLU A 282 -17.61 5.16 5.42
C GLU A 282 -17.13 6.21 6.46
N LEU A 283 -17.45 7.49 6.21
CA LEU A 283 -16.83 8.62 6.90
C LEU A 283 -17.06 8.63 8.42
N SER A 284 -18.26 8.27 8.89
CA SER A 284 -18.57 8.18 10.33
C SER A 284 -17.76 7.09 11.04
N THR A 285 -17.62 5.92 10.40
CA THR A 285 -16.80 4.81 10.90
C THR A 285 -15.33 5.21 10.92
N ALA A 286 -14.84 5.87 9.87
CA ALA A 286 -13.48 6.38 9.82
C ALA A 286 -13.19 7.34 10.99
N LEU A 287 -14.10 8.29 11.25
CA LEU A 287 -13.97 9.25 12.35
C LEU A 287 -14.02 8.57 13.73
N HIS A 288 -14.86 7.54 13.90
CA HIS A 288 -14.89 6.74 15.12
C HIS A 288 -13.51 6.14 15.41
N PHE A 289 -12.88 5.48 14.42
CA PHE A 289 -11.54 4.90 14.60
C PHE A 289 -10.47 5.96 14.89
N ILE A 290 -10.53 7.14 14.26
CA ILE A 290 -9.64 8.25 14.61
C ILE A 290 -9.78 8.65 16.08
N ARG A 291 -11.02 8.78 16.57
CA ARG A 291 -11.28 9.13 17.99
C ARG A 291 -10.76 8.04 18.93
N SER A 292 -10.95 6.76 18.60
CA SER A 292 -10.42 5.62 19.37
C SER A 292 -8.88 5.61 19.37
N GLY A 293 -8.25 5.89 18.22
CA GLY A 293 -6.81 6.08 18.12
C GLY A 293 -6.31 7.21 19.02
N LYS A 294 -6.97 8.37 19.01
CA LYS A 294 -6.64 9.52 19.87
C LYS A 294 -6.72 9.20 21.37
N LYS A 295 -7.75 8.46 21.80
CA LYS A 295 -7.88 8.01 23.20
C LYS A 295 -6.71 7.13 23.65
N SER A 296 -6.08 6.43 22.71
CA SER A 296 -4.96 5.54 22.97
C SER A 296 -3.61 6.28 23.07
N LEU A 297 -3.52 7.54 22.61
CA LEU A 297 -2.28 8.32 22.61
C LEU A 297 -1.77 8.65 24.02
N ASN A 298 -0.45 8.62 24.19
CA ASN A 298 0.25 9.24 25.30
C ASN A 298 0.79 10.63 24.87
N PHE A 299 1.16 11.49 25.83
CA PHE A 299 1.71 12.82 25.54
C PHE A 299 3.00 12.80 24.70
N VAL A 300 3.68 11.65 24.62
CA VAL A 300 4.90 11.46 23.81
C VAL A 300 4.63 10.93 22.40
N ASP A 301 3.42 10.48 22.10
CA ASP A 301 3.07 9.78 20.86
C ASP A 301 2.68 10.78 19.75
N GLN A 302 3.29 11.97 19.77
CA GLN A 302 2.92 13.10 18.90
C GLN A 302 3.16 12.80 17.41
N THR A 303 4.09 11.89 17.09
CA THR A 303 4.33 11.41 15.73
C THR A 303 3.14 10.61 15.17
N TYR A 304 2.39 9.92 16.03
CA TYR A 304 1.15 9.25 15.65
C TYR A 304 -0.04 10.22 15.65
N GLU A 305 -0.03 11.21 16.55
CA GLU A 305 -1.03 12.28 16.54
C GLU A 305 -1.03 13.03 15.21
N ILE A 306 0.14 13.34 14.65
CA ILE A 306 0.29 13.95 13.33
C ILE A 306 -0.42 13.13 12.24
N GLN A 307 -0.27 11.79 12.25
CA GLN A 307 -0.91 10.91 11.27
C GLN A 307 -2.43 10.87 11.43
N LEU A 308 -2.92 10.79 12.68
CA LEU A 308 -4.34 10.81 12.99
C LEU A 308 -5.00 12.13 12.56
N LEU A 309 -4.36 13.27 12.85
CA LEU A 309 -4.82 14.60 12.43
C LEU A 309 -4.90 14.71 10.90
N GLY A 310 -3.89 14.18 10.19
CA GLY A 310 -3.88 14.20 8.72
C GLY A 310 -5.08 13.47 8.10
N ILE A 311 -5.47 12.31 8.64
CA ILE A 311 -6.67 11.58 8.18
C ILE A 311 -7.95 12.26 8.65
N GLU A 312 -8.00 12.76 9.89
CA GLU A 312 -9.17 13.47 10.42
C GLU A 312 -9.54 14.69 9.58
N ILE A 313 -8.55 15.50 9.19
CA ILE A 313 -8.75 16.65 8.32
C ILE A 313 -9.34 16.21 6.97
N LYS A 314 -8.85 15.11 6.39
CA LYS A 314 -9.39 14.57 5.11
C LYS A 314 -10.84 14.13 5.26
N ILE A 315 -11.20 13.50 6.37
CA ILE A 315 -12.57 13.07 6.67
C ILE A 315 -13.47 14.30 6.85
N LEU A 316 -13.11 15.22 7.75
CA LEU A 316 -13.93 16.40 8.07
C LEU A 316 -14.09 17.34 6.88
N ARG A 317 -13.08 17.48 6.02
CA ARG A 317 -13.22 18.24 4.76
C ARG A 317 -14.30 17.67 3.85
N LYS A 318 -14.52 16.35 3.87
CA LYS A 318 -15.60 15.72 3.10
C LYS A 318 -16.98 15.86 3.75
N ILE A 319 -17.05 15.89 5.08
CA ILE A 319 -18.31 15.99 5.81
C ILE A 319 -18.78 17.46 5.86
N ASP A 320 -17.92 18.36 6.33
CA ASP A 320 -18.28 19.73 6.74
C ASP A 320 -17.59 20.81 5.86
N GLY A 321 -16.77 20.41 4.89
CA GLY A 321 -16.03 21.32 4.02
C GLY A 321 -14.71 21.83 4.62
N PRO A 322 -13.95 22.67 3.88
CA PRO A 322 -12.61 23.10 4.28
C PRO A 322 -12.53 23.94 5.57
N ALA A 323 -13.54 24.79 5.80
CA ALA A 323 -13.54 25.78 6.89
C ALA A 323 -13.51 25.13 8.29
N SER A 324 -14.17 23.98 8.47
CA SER A 324 -14.24 23.25 9.74
C SER A 324 -12.90 22.68 10.22
N THR A 325 -11.89 22.64 9.33
CA THR A 325 -10.61 21.96 9.58
C THR A 325 -9.43 22.89 9.83
N LYS A 326 -9.67 24.22 9.88
CA LYS A 326 -8.61 25.23 9.98
C LYS A 326 -7.73 25.03 11.21
N ASP A 327 -8.32 24.92 12.40
CA ASP A 327 -7.58 24.79 13.66
C ASP A 327 -6.80 23.47 13.74
N LEU A 328 -7.37 22.39 13.20
CA LEU A 328 -6.69 21.09 13.11
C LEU A 328 -5.50 21.14 12.16
N ALA A 329 -5.63 21.84 11.03
CA ALA A 329 -4.54 22.02 10.07
C ALA A 329 -3.41 22.87 10.65
N GLU A 330 -3.73 23.92 11.42
CA GLU A 330 -2.74 24.72 12.14
C GLU A 330 -2.00 23.87 13.18
N LYS A 331 -2.73 23.10 13.99
CA LYS A 331 -2.14 22.16 14.95
C LYS A 331 -1.22 21.15 14.27
N LEU A 332 -1.66 20.57 13.16
CA LEU A 332 -0.89 19.63 12.35
C LEU A 332 0.44 20.27 11.87
N LEU A 333 0.39 21.51 11.42
CA LEU A 333 1.57 22.25 10.96
C LEU A 333 2.55 22.51 12.11
N VAL A 334 2.07 22.94 13.27
CA VAL A 334 2.89 23.20 14.48
C VAL A 334 3.58 21.91 14.94
N LEU A 335 2.84 20.81 15.05
CA LEU A 335 3.40 19.52 15.44
C LEU A 335 4.43 19.04 14.40
N SER A 336 4.12 19.13 13.12
CA SER A 336 5.03 18.68 12.06
C SER A 336 6.35 19.46 12.05
N LYS A 337 6.30 20.77 12.31
CA LYS A 337 7.50 21.61 12.48
C LYS A 337 8.29 21.27 13.74
N THR A 338 7.64 20.79 14.80
CA THR A 338 8.32 20.48 16.07
C THR A 338 9.10 19.16 16.01
N PHE A 339 8.60 18.15 15.29
CA PHE A 339 9.22 16.81 15.22
C PHE A 339 10.09 16.57 14.00
N HIS A 340 10.03 17.44 12.98
CA HIS A 340 10.86 17.37 11.77
C HIS A 340 10.87 15.99 11.10
N LEU A 341 9.71 15.34 11.06
CA LEU A 341 9.53 14.09 10.34
C LEU A 341 9.47 14.38 8.84
N VAL A 342 10.54 14.02 8.11
CA VAL A 342 10.65 14.28 6.67
C VAL A 342 9.45 13.74 5.88
N LYS A 343 8.95 12.55 6.23
CA LYS A 343 7.75 11.98 5.63
C LYS A 343 6.53 12.90 5.77
N ASN A 344 6.34 13.51 6.95
CA ASN A 344 5.21 14.40 7.21
C ASN A 344 5.41 15.74 6.50
N GLU A 345 6.63 16.28 6.49
CA GLU A 345 6.95 17.47 5.72
C GLU A 345 6.70 17.26 4.22
N ASN A 346 7.08 16.10 3.66
CA ASN A 346 6.79 15.71 2.28
C ASN A 346 5.28 15.61 2.01
N ILE A 347 4.49 15.07 2.94
CA ILE A 347 3.02 15.01 2.82
C ILE A 347 2.44 16.42 2.82
N LEU A 348 2.85 17.27 3.76
CA LEU A 348 2.37 18.64 3.87
C LEU A 348 2.71 19.45 2.62
N ALA A 349 3.94 19.32 2.10
CA ALA A 349 4.36 20.01 0.88
C ALA A 349 3.53 19.63 -0.37
N ARG A 350 2.88 18.46 -0.38
CA ARG A 350 1.99 18.03 -1.48
C ARG A 350 0.55 18.49 -1.32
N ASP A 351 0.09 18.62 -0.09
CA ASP A 351 -1.33 18.83 0.22
C ASP A 351 -1.60 20.27 0.73
N TYR A 352 -0.55 21.06 1.00
CA TYR A 352 -0.61 22.44 1.49
C TYR A 352 0.47 23.31 0.82
N ASP A 353 0.06 24.23 -0.05
CA ASP A 353 0.96 25.15 -0.79
C ASP A 353 1.82 26.05 0.12
N GLN A 354 1.49 26.17 1.41
CA GLN A 354 2.13 27.08 2.37
C GLN A 354 3.47 26.58 2.94
N VAL A 355 3.87 25.33 2.67
CA VAL A 355 5.15 24.79 3.15
C VAL A 355 6.19 24.95 2.04
N SER A 356 7.19 25.82 2.28
CA SER A 356 8.23 26.14 1.31
C SER A 356 8.88 24.89 0.70
N GLN A 357 8.98 24.86 -0.63
CA GLN A 357 9.42 23.74 -1.48
C GLN A 357 10.92 23.36 -1.35
N LYS A 358 11.56 23.56 -0.19
CA LYS A 358 12.89 22.98 0.03
C LYS A 358 12.72 21.49 0.32
N LEU A 359 12.71 20.69 -0.76
CA LEU A 359 12.79 19.22 -0.72
C LEU A 359 13.92 18.80 0.23
N LYS A 360 13.58 18.12 1.32
CA LYS A 360 14.58 17.71 2.33
C LYS A 360 15.16 16.31 2.11
N SER A 361 14.47 15.42 1.37
CA SER A 361 15.02 14.09 1.08
C SER A 361 14.60 13.55 -0.29
N SER A 362 15.61 13.07 -1.02
CA SER A 362 15.49 12.33 -2.28
C SER A 362 15.10 10.86 -2.10
N ASP A 363 15.18 10.31 -0.88
CA ASP A 363 15.10 8.85 -0.65
C ASP A 363 13.65 8.33 -0.51
N ASP A 364 12.67 9.21 -0.36
CA ASP A 364 11.25 8.84 -0.27
C ASP A 364 10.67 8.62 -1.68
N GLU A 365 10.80 7.40 -2.21
CA GLU A 365 10.38 7.09 -3.58
C GLU A 365 8.86 7.26 -3.76
N ILE A 366 8.05 7.00 -2.73
CA ILE A 366 6.60 7.27 -2.75
C ILE A 366 6.32 8.75 -2.99
N HIS A 367 7.01 9.64 -2.26
CA HIS A 367 6.88 11.07 -2.47
C HIS A 367 7.29 11.47 -3.89
N GLN A 368 8.43 10.97 -4.37
CA GLN A 368 8.91 11.28 -5.72
C GLN A 368 7.94 10.78 -6.80
N MET A 369 7.36 9.60 -6.63
CA MET A 369 6.33 9.06 -7.53
C MET A 369 5.07 9.92 -7.52
N LEU A 370 4.60 10.37 -6.36
CA LEU A 370 3.44 11.26 -6.28
C LEU A 370 3.70 12.62 -6.91
N LEU A 371 4.90 13.19 -6.76
CA LEU A 371 5.28 14.44 -7.44
C LEU A 371 5.27 14.26 -8.95
N LYS A 372 5.89 13.19 -9.47
CA LYS A 372 5.89 12.87 -10.90
C LYS A 372 4.48 12.62 -11.43
N ALA A 373 3.64 11.90 -10.68
CA ALA A 373 2.25 11.65 -11.04
C ALA A 373 1.44 12.96 -11.14
N SER A 374 1.70 13.92 -10.26
CA SER A 374 1.04 15.24 -10.31
C SER A 374 1.45 16.12 -11.50
N GLN A 375 2.53 15.78 -12.23
CA GLN A 375 2.98 16.58 -13.39
C GLN A 375 2.04 16.45 -14.59
N SER A 376 1.41 15.29 -14.80
CA SER A 376 0.42 15.10 -15.86
C SER A 376 -0.41 13.83 -15.64
N PRO A 377 -1.66 13.78 -16.17
CA PRO A 377 -2.48 12.56 -16.13
C PRO A 377 -1.79 11.32 -16.71
N GLU A 378 -0.99 11.51 -17.76
CA GLU A 378 -0.23 10.44 -18.40
C GLU A 378 0.86 9.85 -17.50
N GLN A 379 1.58 10.70 -16.76
CA GLN A 379 2.57 10.24 -15.78
C GLN A 379 1.90 9.54 -14.61
N ALA A 380 0.78 10.07 -14.09
CA ALA A 380 0.00 9.41 -13.05
C ALA A 380 -0.42 8.00 -13.49
N ARG A 381 -0.96 7.88 -14.69
CA ARG A 381 -1.35 6.61 -15.30
C ARG A 381 -0.19 5.61 -15.36
N LYS A 382 0.94 5.99 -15.97
CA LYS A 382 2.14 5.13 -16.06
C LYS A 382 2.61 4.64 -14.70
N ILE A 383 2.64 5.53 -13.71
CA ILE A 383 3.08 5.20 -12.34
C ILE A 383 2.08 4.26 -11.67
N ILE A 384 0.77 4.53 -11.74
CA ILE A 384 -0.27 3.69 -11.14
C ILE A 384 -0.23 2.27 -11.70
N ILE A 385 -0.11 2.12 -13.02
CA ILE A 385 -0.01 0.80 -13.67
C ILE A 385 1.25 0.08 -13.22
N LYS A 386 2.42 0.73 -13.38
CA LYS A 386 3.72 0.14 -13.03
C LYS A 386 3.77 -0.32 -11.58
N THR A 387 3.27 0.51 -10.67
CA THR A 387 3.31 0.21 -9.23
C THR A 387 2.12 -0.59 -8.75
N SER A 388 1.06 -0.76 -9.56
CA SER A 388 -0.25 -1.27 -9.14
C SER A 388 -0.87 -0.52 -7.96
N PHE A 389 -0.57 0.76 -7.77
CA PHE A 389 -1.14 1.59 -6.70
C PHE A 389 -2.50 2.18 -7.08
N PHE A 390 -3.46 1.30 -7.33
CA PHE A 390 -4.76 1.68 -7.89
C PHE A 390 -5.61 2.58 -6.99
N SER A 391 -5.36 2.63 -5.67
CA SER A 391 -6.08 3.59 -4.81
C SER A 391 -5.74 5.05 -5.14
N TRP A 392 -4.64 5.31 -5.85
CA TRP A 392 -4.28 6.65 -6.30
C TRP A 392 -5.17 7.16 -7.44
N LEU A 393 -5.98 6.29 -8.06
CA LEU A 393 -6.99 6.71 -9.04
C LEU A 393 -7.93 7.78 -8.43
N TYR A 394 -8.29 7.66 -7.14
CA TYR A 394 -9.11 8.66 -6.44
C TYR A 394 -8.44 10.04 -6.31
N ARG A 395 -7.10 10.12 -6.42
CA ARG A 395 -6.37 11.40 -6.36
C ARG A 395 -6.26 12.05 -7.74
N PHE A 396 -6.08 11.24 -8.80
CA PHE A 396 -5.72 11.74 -10.12
C PHE A 396 -6.86 11.70 -11.15
N LEU A 397 -7.98 11.07 -10.82
CA LEU A 397 -9.18 11.00 -11.65
C LEU A 397 -10.40 11.55 -10.88
N PRO A 398 -11.42 12.08 -11.58
CA PRO A 398 -12.65 12.56 -10.97
C PRO A 398 -13.57 11.39 -10.58
N ILE A 399 -13.08 10.53 -9.69
CA ILE A 399 -13.74 9.31 -9.23
C ILE A 399 -13.99 9.46 -7.74
N ALA A 400 -15.24 9.30 -7.31
CA ALA A 400 -15.60 9.33 -5.90
C ALA A 400 -15.22 8.01 -5.21
N MET A 401 -14.77 8.09 -3.96
CA MET A 401 -14.55 6.91 -3.13
C MET A 401 -15.86 6.21 -2.80
N GLY A 402 -15.83 4.88 -2.67
CA GLY A 402 -16.98 4.04 -2.31
C GLY A 402 -18.00 3.78 -3.43
N GLU A 403 -17.99 4.60 -4.48
CA GLU A 403 -18.85 4.45 -5.66
C GLU A 403 -18.34 3.38 -6.64
N LYS A 404 -19.23 2.89 -7.51
CA LYS A 404 -18.92 1.84 -8.49
C LYS A 404 -18.55 2.45 -9.85
N TYR A 405 -17.37 2.10 -10.36
CA TYR A 405 -16.91 2.57 -11.67
C TYR A 405 -16.36 1.45 -12.55
N ILE A 406 -16.50 1.64 -13.86
CA ILE A 406 -15.76 0.93 -14.90
C ILE A 406 -14.96 1.96 -15.70
N LEU A 407 -13.65 1.95 -15.52
CA LEU A 407 -12.70 2.78 -16.26
C LEU A 407 -12.19 2.00 -17.48
N LEU A 408 -12.58 2.45 -18.65
CA LEU A 408 -12.19 1.89 -19.95
C LEU A 408 -10.94 2.59 -20.48
N ASN A 409 -10.10 1.81 -21.16
CA ASN A 409 -8.92 2.30 -21.87
C ASN A 409 -7.94 3.09 -21.00
N PHE A 410 -7.82 2.75 -19.70
CA PHE A 410 -6.75 3.29 -18.87
C PHE A 410 -5.37 2.93 -19.45
N GLU A 411 -5.29 1.72 -19.99
CA GLU A 411 -4.32 1.29 -21.00
C GLU A 411 -5.08 0.85 -22.25
N GLN A 412 -4.40 0.71 -23.38
CA GLN A 412 -5.05 0.28 -24.60
C GLN A 412 -5.77 -1.07 -24.40
N LYS A 413 -7.09 -1.10 -24.66
CA LYS A 413 -7.94 -2.29 -24.46
C LYS A 413 -7.92 -2.85 -23.03
N SER A 414 -7.67 -2.02 -22.03
CA SER A 414 -7.80 -2.42 -20.63
C SER A 414 -9.13 -1.98 -20.02
N MET A 415 -9.51 -2.66 -18.96
CA MET A 415 -10.66 -2.35 -18.14
C MET A 415 -10.25 -2.34 -16.67
N THR A 416 -10.63 -1.29 -15.94
CA THR A 416 -10.45 -1.21 -14.49
C THR A 416 -11.80 -1.08 -13.81
N CYS A 417 -12.17 -2.05 -12.99
CA CYS A 417 -13.40 -2.01 -12.20
C CYS A 417 -13.07 -1.54 -10.78
N ILE A 418 -13.91 -0.67 -10.21
CA ILE A 418 -13.70 -0.02 -8.92
C ILE A 418 -14.97 -0.15 -8.10
N ASP A 419 -14.87 -0.64 -6.86
CA ASP A 419 -15.90 -0.50 -5.83
C ASP A 419 -15.28 -0.34 -4.42
N SER A 420 -16.12 -0.39 -3.38
CA SER A 420 -15.70 -0.29 -1.97
C SER A 420 -14.88 -1.48 -1.47
N ASN A 421 -14.80 -2.58 -2.19
CA ASN A 421 -14.07 -3.78 -1.78
C ASN A 421 -12.80 -4.02 -2.57
N LEU A 422 -12.80 -3.68 -3.86
CA LEU A 422 -11.72 -4.02 -4.78
C LEU A 422 -11.60 -3.00 -5.92
N ILE A 423 -10.35 -2.75 -6.31
CA ILE A 423 -10.01 -2.19 -7.62
C ILE A 423 -9.30 -3.27 -8.44
N SER A 424 -9.96 -3.74 -9.49
CA SER A 424 -9.45 -4.79 -10.38
C SER A 424 -9.07 -4.21 -11.73
N HIS A 425 -7.79 -4.29 -12.09
CA HIS A 425 -7.27 -3.87 -13.38
C HIS A 425 -6.98 -5.07 -14.28
N LYS A 426 -7.50 -5.04 -15.50
CA LYS A 426 -7.40 -6.13 -16.49
C LYS A 426 -6.84 -5.59 -17.81
N PRO A 427 -5.52 -5.69 -18.05
CA PRO A 427 -4.90 -5.22 -19.28
C PRO A 427 -5.25 -6.14 -20.46
N GLY A 428 -5.59 -5.56 -21.61
CA GLY A 428 -5.83 -6.30 -22.86
C GLY A 428 -7.11 -7.15 -22.94
N GLU A 429 -7.90 -7.24 -21.87
CA GLU A 429 -9.12 -8.08 -21.83
C GLU A 429 -10.38 -7.41 -22.42
N LEU A 430 -10.31 -6.13 -22.80
CA LEU A 430 -11.46 -5.40 -23.32
C LEU A 430 -11.66 -5.66 -24.82
N SER A 431 -12.50 -6.64 -25.15
CA SER A 431 -12.91 -6.87 -26.54
C SER A 431 -13.70 -5.68 -27.11
N SER A 432 -13.67 -5.49 -28.42
CA SER A 432 -14.44 -4.42 -29.09
C SER A 432 -15.95 -4.55 -28.85
N LEU A 433 -16.45 -5.77 -28.71
CA LEU A 433 -17.85 -6.02 -28.38
C LEU A 433 -18.17 -5.59 -26.94
N ASN A 434 -17.35 -6.01 -25.97
CA ASN A 434 -17.53 -5.62 -24.57
C ASN A 434 -17.42 -4.09 -24.39
N TYR A 435 -16.49 -3.45 -25.08
CA TYR A 435 -16.38 -1.99 -25.12
C TYR A 435 -17.68 -1.35 -25.60
N LYS A 436 -18.22 -1.79 -26.75
CA LYS A 436 -19.49 -1.27 -27.29
C LYS A 436 -20.64 -1.49 -26.31
N ILE A 437 -20.78 -2.70 -25.75
CA ILE A 437 -21.83 -2.99 -24.76
C ILE A 437 -21.74 -2.03 -23.57
N LEU A 438 -20.55 -1.85 -22.99
CA LEU A 438 -20.35 -1.00 -21.82
C LEU A 438 -20.64 0.48 -22.15
N CYS A 439 -20.20 0.98 -23.29
CA CYS A 439 -20.52 2.35 -23.73
C CYS A 439 -22.02 2.53 -23.96
N THR A 440 -22.71 1.56 -24.57
CA THR A 440 -24.17 1.62 -24.78
C THR A 440 -24.93 1.60 -23.45
N LEU A 441 -24.49 0.80 -22.47
CA LEU A 441 -25.13 0.75 -21.14
C LEU A 441 -24.77 1.94 -20.24
N ALA A 442 -23.69 2.66 -20.54
CA ALA A 442 -23.34 3.90 -19.84
C ALA A 442 -24.40 4.99 -20.01
N GLU A 443 -25.20 4.92 -21.08
CA GLU A 443 -26.31 5.83 -21.37
C GLU A 443 -27.58 5.53 -20.54
N GLY A 444 -27.59 4.44 -19.76
CA GLY A 444 -28.71 4.05 -18.91
C GLY A 444 -29.23 2.65 -19.22
N PHE A 445 -30.45 2.35 -18.75
CA PHE A 445 -31.13 1.09 -19.05
C PHE A 445 -31.34 0.94 -20.55
N LYS A 446 -31.13 -0.28 -21.07
CA LYS A 446 -31.37 -0.61 -22.48
C LYS A 446 -32.15 -1.92 -22.59
N THR A 447 -33.19 -1.91 -23.42
CA THR A 447 -33.94 -3.13 -23.75
C THR A 447 -33.09 -4.06 -24.62
N LYS A 448 -33.46 -5.35 -24.68
CA LYS A 448 -32.83 -6.32 -25.60
C LYS A 448 -32.84 -5.82 -27.06
N GLN A 449 -33.96 -5.22 -27.48
CA GLN A 449 -34.10 -4.62 -28.81
C GLN A 449 -33.09 -3.49 -29.04
N GLN A 450 -33.06 -2.50 -28.14
CA GLN A 450 -32.17 -1.34 -28.26
C GLN A 450 -30.69 -1.78 -28.31
N LEU A 451 -30.32 -2.78 -27.50
CA LEU A 451 -28.98 -3.34 -27.50
C LEU A 451 -28.65 -3.99 -28.84
N LEU A 452 -29.56 -4.80 -29.38
CA LEU A 452 -29.34 -5.48 -30.65
C LEU A 452 -29.12 -4.48 -31.79
N GLU A 453 -30.01 -3.48 -31.87
CA GLU A 453 -30.00 -2.46 -32.91
C GLU A 453 -28.76 -1.55 -32.79
N THR A 454 -28.38 -1.14 -31.57
CA THR A 454 -27.25 -0.22 -31.36
C THR A 454 -25.90 -0.91 -31.57
N ILE A 455 -25.74 -2.13 -31.04
CA ILE A 455 -24.42 -2.78 -30.98
C ILE A 455 -24.14 -3.58 -32.25
N TRP A 456 -25.16 -4.27 -32.79
CA TRP A 456 -25.03 -5.14 -33.96
C TRP A 456 -25.68 -4.57 -35.22
N GLY A 457 -26.66 -3.66 -35.11
CA GLY A 457 -27.35 -3.08 -36.26
C GLY A 457 -28.44 -3.97 -36.87
N TYR A 458 -28.95 -4.94 -36.10
CA TYR A 458 -30.02 -5.85 -36.54
C TYR A 458 -31.38 -5.42 -36.02
N THR A 459 -32.43 -5.68 -36.81
CA THR A 459 -33.82 -5.62 -36.32
C THR A 459 -34.05 -6.77 -35.34
N TYR A 460 -34.60 -6.45 -34.16
CA TYR A 460 -34.77 -7.43 -33.09
C TYR A 460 -35.82 -8.49 -33.42
N ASP A 461 -35.46 -9.73 -33.13
CA ASP A 461 -36.30 -10.94 -33.21
C ASP A 461 -35.91 -11.81 -32.01
N PRO A 462 -36.78 -11.96 -31.00
CA PRO A 462 -36.47 -12.67 -29.77
C PRO A 462 -35.97 -14.10 -30.00
N LEU A 463 -36.55 -14.84 -30.96
CA LEU A 463 -36.21 -16.25 -31.19
C LEU A 463 -34.81 -16.43 -31.77
N ARG A 464 -34.33 -15.44 -32.54
CA ARG A 464 -33.02 -15.49 -33.20
C ARG A 464 -31.91 -14.86 -32.37
N HIS A 465 -32.24 -13.80 -31.63
CA HIS A 465 -31.23 -12.89 -31.11
C HIS A 465 -31.02 -12.97 -29.61
N ASP A 466 -31.95 -13.52 -28.83
CA ASP A 466 -31.79 -13.61 -27.38
C ASP A 466 -30.57 -14.44 -26.99
N SER A 467 -30.32 -15.57 -27.66
CA SER A 467 -29.13 -16.41 -27.40
C SER A 467 -27.81 -15.66 -27.63
N LEU A 468 -27.74 -14.81 -28.67
CA LEU A 468 -26.60 -13.94 -28.95
C LEU A 468 -26.38 -12.92 -27.83
N ILE A 469 -27.46 -12.25 -27.41
CA ILE A 469 -27.44 -11.28 -26.31
C ILE A 469 -26.95 -11.99 -25.03
N TYR A 470 -27.58 -13.11 -24.66
CA TYR A 470 -27.20 -13.88 -23.47
C TYR A 470 -25.73 -14.31 -23.50
N SER A 471 -25.23 -14.81 -24.64
CA SER A 471 -23.83 -15.20 -24.78
C SER A 471 -22.89 -13.99 -24.63
N ALA A 472 -23.23 -12.84 -25.22
CA ALA A 472 -22.42 -11.63 -25.11
C ALA A 472 -22.36 -11.11 -23.67
N PHE A 473 -23.49 -11.09 -22.97
CA PHE A 473 -23.56 -10.66 -21.57
C PHE A 473 -22.95 -11.67 -20.60
N SER A 474 -23.04 -12.97 -20.88
CA SER A 474 -22.32 -14.00 -20.13
C SER A 474 -20.80 -13.81 -20.24
N ASN A 475 -20.30 -13.56 -21.46
CA ASN A 475 -18.89 -13.22 -21.67
C ASN A 475 -18.50 -11.92 -20.96
N LEU A 476 -19.33 -10.87 -21.03
CA LEU A 476 -19.08 -9.63 -20.30
C LEU A 476 -19.00 -9.85 -18.79
N ARG A 477 -19.89 -10.64 -18.19
CA ARG A 477 -19.82 -11.01 -16.76
C ARG A 477 -18.51 -11.72 -16.42
N LYS A 478 -18.08 -12.65 -17.26
CA LYS A 478 -16.78 -13.32 -17.10
C LYS A 478 -15.63 -12.30 -17.13
N THR A 479 -15.67 -11.35 -18.07
CA THR A 479 -14.68 -10.25 -18.14
C THR A 479 -14.75 -9.34 -16.91
N LEU A 480 -15.92 -9.09 -16.32
CA LEU A 480 -16.06 -8.31 -15.08
C LEU A 480 -15.57 -9.05 -13.82
N GLY A 481 -15.59 -10.39 -13.81
CA GLY A 481 -15.08 -11.20 -12.70
C GLY A 481 -15.82 -10.94 -11.38
N GLU A 482 -15.10 -10.57 -10.32
CA GLU A 482 -15.69 -10.21 -9.01
C GLU A 482 -16.68 -9.05 -9.08
N HIS A 483 -16.64 -8.25 -10.16
CA HIS A 483 -17.55 -7.14 -10.40
C HIS A 483 -18.71 -7.50 -11.34
N ALA A 484 -18.97 -8.79 -11.61
CA ALA A 484 -20.08 -9.22 -12.46
C ALA A 484 -21.45 -8.68 -12.00
N GLY A 485 -21.59 -8.42 -10.68
CA GLY A 485 -22.78 -7.79 -10.10
C GLY A 485 -22.99 -6.32 -10.46
N PHE A 486 -22.05 -5.68 -11.19
CA PHE A 486 -22.28 -4.36 -11.79
C PHE A 486 -23.32 -4.42 -12.90
N LEU A 487 -23.44 -5.57 -13.57
CA LEU A 487 -24.42 -5.78 -14.62
C LEU A 487 -25.69 -6.41 -14.03
N GLU A 488 -26.77 -5.63 -14.05
CA GLU A 488 -28.10 -6.07 -13.69
C GLU A 488 -28.87 -6.55 -14.92
N THR A 489 -29.59 -7.66 -14.77
CA THR A 489 -30.50 -8.18 -15.79
C THR A 489 -31.91 -8.07 -15.26
N THR A 490 -32.78 -7.52 -16.10
CA THR A 490 -34.23 -7.55 -15.92
C THR A 490 -34.83 -8.39 -17.04
N GLU A 491 -36.14 -8.67 -16.96
CA GLU A 491 -36.84 -9.37 -18.04
C GLU A 491 -36.77 -8.60 -19.37
N LEU A 492 -36.85 -7.27 -19.29
CA LEU A 492 -36.91 -6.37 -20.44
C LEU A 492 -35.53 -6.03 -21.02
N GLY A 493 -34.45 -6.15 -20.25
CA GLY A 493 -33.13 -5.75 -20.71
C GLY A 493 -32.05 -5.73 -19.63
N TYR A 494 -31.14 -4.78 -19.77
CA TYR A 494 -29.90 -4.70 -18.98
C TYR A 494 -29.64 -3.28 -18.51
N HIS A 495 -29.05 -3.18 -17.32
CA HIS A 495 -28.61 -1.92 -16.73
C HIS A 495 -27.25 -2.12 -16.06
N LEU A 496 -26.46 -1.05 -16.03
CA LEU A 496 -25.18 -1.04 -15.36
C LEU A 496 -25.25 -0.19 -14.09
N LYS A 497 -25.02 -0.80 -12.93
CA LYS A 497 -24.97 -0.13 -11.62
C LYS A 497 -23.71 0.71 -11.41
N ALA A 498 -22.74 0.58 -12.30
CA ALA A 498 -21.47 1.28 -12.25
C ALA A 498 -21.43 2.39 -13.29
N GLN A 499 -20.78 3.50 -12.94
CA GLN A 499 -20.53 4.58 -13.88
C GLN A 499 -19.38 4.20 -14.82
N VAL A 500 -19.53 4.45 -16.12
CA VAL A 500 -18.47 4.16 -17.11
C VAL A 500 -17.68 5.42 -17.42
N PHE A 501 -16.35 5.32 -17.38
CA PHE A 501 -15.43 6.39 -17.74
C PHE A 501 -14.48 5.91 -18.81
N ASP A 502 -14.50 6.50 -20.01
CA ASP A 502 -13.48 6.24 -21.03
C ASP A 502 -12.34 7.24 -20.93
N TYR A 503 -11.17 6.75 -20.50
CA TYR A 503 -9.99 7.57 -20.32
C TYR A 503 -9.46 8.15 -21.63
N ALA A 504 -9.52 7.38 -22.73
CA ALA A 504 -8.94 7.77 -24.02
C ALA A 504 -9.74 8.87 -24.73
N VAL A 505 -11.06 8.91 -24.52
CA VAL A 505 -11.93 9.95 -25.09
C VAL A 505 -11.76 11.26 -24.33
N LYS A 506 -11.74 11.21 -22.99
CA LYS A 506 -11.64 12.42 -22.15
C LYS A 506 -10.26 13.06 -22.16
N SER A 507 -9.18 12.29 -22.24
CA SER A 507 -7.82 12.85 -22.26
C SER A 507 -7.55 13.74 -23.47
N LYS A 508 -8.30 13.57 -24.56
CA LYS A 508 -8.20 14.39 -25.78
C LYS A 508 -9.06 15.66 -25.75
N SER A 509 -9.99 15.75 -24.81
CA SER A 509 -11.08 16.75 -24.77
C SER A 509 -10.86 17.85 -23.72
N ALA A 510 -9.63 18.09 -23.26
CA ALA A 510 -9.35 19.06 -22.18
C ALA A 510 -9.69 20.53 -22.52
N THR A 511 -10.17 20.83 -23.73
CA THR A 511 -10.84 22.09 -24.10
C THR A 511 -12.32 21.83 -24.37
N ALA A 512 -13.19 22.26 -23.45
CA ALA A 512 -14.67 22.33 -23.50
C ALA A 512 -15.45 21.10 -24.05
N PRO A 513 -16.57 20.68 -23.41
CA PRO A 513 -17.34 19.54 -23.87
C PRO A 513 -18.04 19.89 -25.20
N THR A 514 -17.39 19.57 -26.31
CA THR A 514 -18.05 19.54 -27.61
C THR A 514 -18.70 18.17 -27.73
N LEU A 515 -20.04 18.14 -27.79
CA LEU A 515 -20.82 16.95 -28.08
C LEU A 515 -20.34 16.35 -29.41
N LEU A 516 -19.52 15.30 -29.32
CA LEU A 516 -19.06 14.52 -30.46
C LEU A 516 -20.11 13.46 -30.83
N PHE A 517 -21.20 13.91 -31.44
CA PHE A 517 -21.96 13.11 -32.41
C PHE A 517 -22.59 14.07 -33.42
N LYS A 518 -21.80 14.46 -34.43
CA LYS A 518 -22.38 14.82 -35.72
C LYS A 518 -22.55 13.50 -36.48
N PRO A 519 -23.78 13.06 -36.80
CA PRO A 519 -23.96 11.90 -37.66
C PRO A 519 -23.26 12.18 -39.00
N PRO A 520 -22.66 11.16 -39.62
CA PRO A 520 -22.07 11.32 -40.94
C PRO A 520 -23.13 11.85 -41.92
N THR A 521 -22.68 12.79 -42.73
CA THR A 521 -23.33 13.33 -43.92
C THR A 521 -24.11 12.27 -44.70
N ALA A 522 -25.38 12.57 -44.96
CA ALA A 522 -26.33 11.93 -45.87
C ALA A 522 -26.46 10.39 -45.80
N PRO A 523 -27.67 9.85 -45.53
CA PRO A 523 -27.89 8.42 -45.56
C PRO A 523 -27.75 7.91 -46.99
N ILE A 524 -26.70 7.14 -47.28
CA ILE A 524 -26.81 6.08 -48.28
C ILE A 524 -27.89 5.15 -47.73
N SER A 525 -28.97 4.98 -48.51
CA SER A 525 -30.16 4.23 -48.14
C SER A 525 -29.81 2.81 -47.63
N TYR A 526 -29.71 2.68 -46.30
CA TYR A 526 -29.50 1.42 -45.60
C TYR A 526 -30.58 0.39 -45.96
N ASP A 527 -31.75 0.85 -46.41
CA ASP A 527 -32.85 0.01 -46.87
C ASP A 527 -32.47 -0.92 -48.02
N ARG A 528 -31.56 -0.52 -48.92
CA ARG A 528 -31.12 -1.40 -50.03
C ARG A 528 -30.35 -2.62 -49.50
N PHE A 529 -29.51 -2.43 -48.48
CA PHE A 529 -28.70 -3.50 -47.90
C PHE A 529 -29.48 -4.38 -46.92
N LEU A 530 -30.45 -3.79 -46.20
CA LEU A 530 -31.35 -4.52 -45.31
C LEU A 530 -32.31 -5.42 -46.09
N LYS A 531 -32.91 -4.93 -47.19
CA LYS A 531 -33.74 -5.75 -48.09
C LYS A 531 -32.95 -6.90 -48.73
N ALA A 532 -31.65 -6.73 -48.93
CA ALA A 532 -30.78 -7.76 -49.49
C ALA A 532 -30.30 -8.79 -48.45
N GLY A 533 -30.63 -8.65 -47.16
CA GLY A 533 -30.22 -9.58 -46.11
C GLY A 533 -28.71 -9.72 -45.98
N LEU A 534 -27.97 -8.60 -46.08
CA LEU A 534 -26.52 -8.59 -45.89
C LEU A 534 -26.15 -8.52 -44.41
N ASN A 535 -25.11 -9.24 -44.00
CA ASN A 535 -24.58 -9.14 -42.64
C ASN A 535 -23.71 -7.87 -42.47
N SER A 536 -23.44 -7.48 -41.22
CA SER A 536 -22.72 -6.23 -40.91
C SER A 536 -21.30 -6.19 -41.47
N ARG A 537 -20.58 -7.33 -41.52
CA ARG A 537 -19.25 -7.40 -42.14
C ARG A 537 -19.34 -7.22 -43.65
N GLN A 538 -20.34 -7.80 -44.30
CA GLN A 538 -20.58 -7.61 -45.73
C GLN A 538 -20.86 -6.15 -46.08
N ILE A 539 -21.69 -5.46 -45.28
CA ILE A 539 -21.93 -4.01 -45.45
C ILE A 539 -20.63 -3.21 -45.27
N GLN A 540 -19.79 -3.59 -44.30
CA GLN A 540 -18.48 -2.94 -44.09
C GLN A 540 -17.48 -3.23 -45.21
N ILE A 541 -17.53 -4.41 -45.83
CA ILE A 541 -16.74 -4.74 -47.02
C ILE A 541 -17.15 -3.83 -48.19
N LEU A 542 -18.45 -3.61 -48.41
CA LEU A 542 -18.93 -2.72 -49.47
C LEU A 542 -18.47 -1.27 -49.24
N LYS A 543 -18.59 -0.76 -48.01
CA LYS A 543 -18.07 0.58 -47.64
C LYS A 543 -16.56 0.69 -47.81
N TYR A 544 -15.82 -0.38 -47.50
CA TYR A 544 -14.38 -0.41 -47.73
C TYR A 544 -14.06 -0.32 -49.22
N LEU A 545 -14.83 -1.02 -50.07
CA LEU A 545 -14.65 -1.00 -51.52
C LEU A 545 -15.06 0.32 -52.19
N GLU A 546 -15.92 1.12 -51.56
CA GLU A 546 -16.20 2.50 -52.04
C GLU A 546 -14.96 3.39 -51.97
N GLN A 547 -14.07 3.13 -51.00
CA GLN A 547 -12.84 3.87 -50.78
C GLN A 547 -11.60 3.21 -51.39
N ASN A 548 -11.70 1.93 -51.76
CA ASN A 548 -10.60 1.11 -52.23
C ASN A 548 -11.06 0.26 -53.41
N GLN A 549 -10.38 0.33 -54.56
CA GLN A 549 -10.85 -0.36 -55.78
C GLN A 549 -11.02 -1.89 -55.62
N PHE A 550 -10.22 -2.53 -54.76
CA PHE A 550 -10.21 -3.99 -54.61
C PHE A 550 -10.05 -4.43 -53.16
N ILE A 551 -10.64 -5.58 -52.82
CA ILE A 551 -10.37 -6.29 -51.57
C ILE A 551 -10.05 -7.76 -51.85
N ALA A 552 -8.93 -8.24 -51.28
CA ALA A 552 -8.56 -9.65 -51.29
C ALA A 552 -9.01 -10.33 -49.98
N VAL A 553 -9.18 -11.65 -50.00
CA VAL A 553 -9.58 -12.45 -48.82
C VAL A 553 -8.68 -12.17 -47.61
N LYS A 554 -7.35 -12.10 -47.82
CA LYS A 554 -6.38 -11.77 -46.75
C LYS A 554 -6.61 -10.39 -46.14
N ASN A 555 -7.05 -9.41 -46.92
CA ASN A 555 -7.33 -8.06 -46.43
C ASN A 555 -8.59 -8.09 -45.57
N THR A 556 -9.62 -8.83 -45.98
CA THR A 556 -10.84 -9.05 -45.19
C THR A 556 -10.55 -9.76 -43.87
N GLN A 557 -9.66 -10.77 -43.86
CA GLN A 557 -9.23 -11.43 -42.62
C GLN A 557 -8.59 -10.45 -41.64
N LYS A 558 -7.64 -9.64 -42.12
CA LYS A 558 -6.96 -8.63 -41.29
C LYS A 558 -7.92 -7.56 -40.79
N LEU A 559 -8.80 -7.07 -41.67
CA LEU A 559 -9.74 -6.00 -41.38
C LEU A 559 -10.72 -6.38 -40.25
N PHE A 560 -11.19 -7.64 -40.23
CA PHE A 560 -12.19 -8.09 -39.25
C PHE A 560 -11.67 -9.08 -38.21
N SER A 561 -10.37 -9.41 -38.23
CA SER A 561 -9.76 -10.42 -37.36
C SER A 561 -10.51 -11.77 -37.39
N ILE A 562 -10.79 -12.29 -38.58
CA ILE A 562 -11.56 -13.53 -38.81
C ILE A 562 -10.79 -14.60 -39.59
N SER A 563 -11.27 -15.85 -39.52
CA SER A 563 -10.70 -16.97 -40.28
C SER A 563 -10.89 -16.81 -41.79
N GLU A 564 -10.04 -17.46 -42.58
CA GLU A 564 -10.07 -17.41 -44.04
C GLU A 564 -11.41 -17.92 -44.60
N ILE A 565 -11.92 -19.01 -44.02
CA ILE A 565 -13.22 -19.60 -44.38
C ILE A 565 -14.34 -18.58 -44.18
N THR A 566 -14.31 -17.83 -43.07
CA THR A 566 -15.33 -16.82 -42.76
C THR A 566 -15.26 -15.64 -43.73
N ALA A 567 -14.05 -15.17 -44.05
CA ALA A 567 -13.84 -14.11 -45.04
C ALA A 567 -14.30 -14.53 -46.43
N ASN A 568 -13.98 -15.76 -46.85
CA ASN A 568 -14.45 -16.34 -48.11
C ASN A 568 -15.98 -16.45 -48.15
N ARG A 569 -16.61 -16.90 -47.07
CA ARG A 569 -18.08 -17.00 -46.99
C ARG A 569 -18.75 -15.63 -47.16
N ASP A 570 -18.23 -14.60 -46.49
CA ASP A 570 -18.80 -13.25 -46.58
C ASP A 570 -18.63 -12.65 -47.99
N LEU A 571 -17.44 -12.79 -48.60
CA LEU A 571 -17.16 -12.31 -49.96
C LEU A 571 -17.93 -13.08 -51.04
N ARG A 572 -18.03 -14.41 -50.90
CA ARG A 572 -18.80 -15.26 -51.81
C ARG A 572 -20.28 -14.89 -51.80
N ALA A 573 -20.87 -14.67 -50.63
CA ALA A 573 -22.27 -14.27 -50.52
C ALA A 573 -22.53 -12.84 -51.03
N LEU A 574 -21.53 -11.94 -51.03
CA LEU A 574 -21.63 -10.65 -51.72
C LEU A 574 -21.58 -10.80 -53.25
N TYR A 575 -20.70 -11.67 -53.74
CA TYR A 575 -20.57 -11.98 -55.16
C TYR A 575 -21.83 -12.65 -55.72
N GLU A 576 -22.37 -13.66 -55.03
CA GLU A 576 -23.61 -14.36 -55.41
C GLU A 576 -24.84 -13.44 -55.44
N LYS A 577 -24.81 -12.35 -54.67
CA LYS A 577 -25.85 -11.31 -54.64
C LYS A 577 -25.57 -10.14 -55.60
N ASN A 578 -24.55 -10.24 -56.45
CA ASN A 578 -24.16 -9.21 -57.42
C ASN A 578 -23.87 -7.84 -56.80
N PHE A 579 -23.28 -7.79 -55.60
CA PHE A 579 -22.79 -6.54 -55.00
C PHE A 579 -21.32 -6.29 -55.30
N VAL A 580 -20.59 -7.33 -55.70
CA VAL A 580 -19.17 -7.27 -56.05
C VAL A 580 -18.89 -8.17 -57.25
N LEU A 581 -17.95 -7.77 -58.09
CA LEU A 581 -17.38 -8.59 -59.15
C LEU A 581 -16.16 -9.33 -58.62
N ARG A 582 -16.01 -10.59 -59.02
CA ARG A 582 -14.83 -11.40 -58.73
C ARG A 582 -13.85 -11.31 -59.90
N ILE A 583 -12.64 -10.85 -59.63
CA ILE A 583 -11.58 -10.64 -60.63
C ILE A 583 -10.39 -11.54 -60.28
N GLY A 584 -9.90 -12.30 -61.28
CA GLY A 584 -8.76 -13.22 -61.10
C GLY A 584 -9.10 -14.58 -60.48
N GLN A 585 -8.13 -15.49 -60.48
CA GLN A 585 -8.30 -16.89 -60.03
C GLN A 585 -7.34 -17.27 -58.89
N GLY A 586 -7.77 -18.23 -58.06
CA GLY A 586 -6.98 -18.77 -56.96
C GLY A 586 -6.54 -17.70 -55.95
N ARG A 587 -5.23 -17.68 -55.63
CA ARG A 587 -4.65 -16.72 -54.67
C ARG A 587 -4.66 -15.27 -55.15
N ALA A 588 -4.87 -15.04 -56.44
CA ALA A 588 -4.97 -13.71 -57.05
C ALA A 588 -6.42 -13.20 -57.14
N THR A 589 -7.41 -13.95 -56.61
CA THR A 589 -8.80 -13.48 -56.60
C THR A 589 -8.95 -12.22 -55.74
N GLN A 590 -9.48 -11.17 -56.36
CA GLN A 590 -9.88 -9.92 -55.74
C GLN A 590 -11.37 -9.66 -56.01
N TYR A 591 -11.99 -8.86 -55.16
CA TYR A 591 -13.37 -8.41 -55.33
C TYR A 591 -13.40 -6.90 -55.48
N ALA A 592 -14.16 -6.41 -56.45
CA ALA A 592 -14.43 -4.99 -56.71
C ALA A 592 -15.93 -4.72 -56.66
N LEU A 593 -16.39 -3.49 -56.44
CA LEU A 593 -17.81 -3.17 -56.59
C LEU A 593 -18.28 -3.42 -58.04
N THR A 594 -19.49 -3.98 -58.18
CA THR A 594 -20.21 -4.12 -59.45
C THR A 594 -20.61 -2.80 -60.06
#